data_AF-A0A377WFN7-F1
#
_entry.id   AF-A0A377WFN7-F1
#
_cell.length_a   1.000
_cell.length_b   1.000
_cell.length_c   1.000
_cell.angle_alpha   90.00
_cell.angle_beta   90.00
_cell.angle_gamma   90.00
#
_symmetry.space_group_name_H-M   'P 1'
#
loop_
_entity.id
_entity.type
_entity.pdbx_description
1 polymer ?
#
loop_
_entity_poly.entity_id
_entity_poly.type
_entity_poly.pdbx_seq_one_letter_code
_entity_poly.pdbx_strand_id
1 'polypeptide(L)'
;MEDAFDVQRDHIRLMTDLKRLLRKGGTIMFSNNKRGFRMDHDGLAALGLKAQEISQKTLSQDFAPQPSDPQLLADYRSLKGINNVTD
;
A
#
# COMPACT_ATOMS: atom_id res chain seq x y z
N MET A 1 -26.53 4.66 7.24
CA MET A 1 -25.48 5.25 6.37
C MET A 1 -24.29 4.34 6.55
N GLU A 2 -23.87 3.63 5.50
CA GLU A 2 -22.69 2.76 5.59
C GLU A 2 -21.47 3.66 5.85
N ASP A 3 -20.67 3.30 6.86
CA ASP A 3 -19.45 4.03 7.18
C ASP A 3 -18.54 4.08 5.95
N ALA A 4 -18.10 5.28 5.58
CA ALA A 4 -17.16 5.44 4.48
C ALA A 4 -15.85 4.71 4.80
N PHE A 5 -15.31 4.02 3.79
CA PHE A 5 -14.02 3.34 3.88
C PHE A 5 -12.88 4.36 4.01
N ASP A 6 -12.00 4.17 5.01
CA ASP A 6 -10.74 4.90 5.15
C ASP A 6 -9.58 3.91 5.05
N VAL A 7 -8.76 4.03 3.99
CA VAL A 7 -7.64 3.10 3.72
C VAL A 7 -6.62 3.01 4.86
N GLN A 8 -6.44 4.05 5.69
CA GLN A 8 -5.49 4.01 6.81
C GLN A 8 -6.06 3.28 8.03
N ARG A 9 -7.38 3.33 8.23
CA ARG A 9 -8.07 2.68 9.34
C ARG A 9 -8.40 1.23 8.99
N ASP A 10 -8.83 0.99 7.76
CA ASP A 10 -9.53 -0.21 7.36
C ASP A 10 -8.64 -1.20 6.58
N HIS A 11 -7.37 -0.86 6.27
CA HIS A 11 -6.49 -1.76 5.50
C HIS A 11 -6.25 -3.11 6.19
N ILE A 12 -6.17 -3.19 7.51
CA ILE A 12 -6.01 -4.48 8.20
C ILE A 12 -7.26 -5.37 8.05
N ARG A 13 -8.45 -4.78 8.12
CA ARG A 13 -9.70 -5.51 7.85
C ARG A 13 -9.71 -6.03 6.41
N LEU A 14 -9.34 -5.18 5.45
CA LEU A 14 -9.20 -5.58 4.04
C LEU A 14 -8.20 -6.74 3.87
N MET A 15 -7.03 -6.67 4.51
CA MET A 15 -6.02 -7.74 4.45
C MET A 15 -6.51 -9.05 5.07
N THR A 16 -7.30 -8.97 6.14
CA THR A 16 -7.93 -10.14 6.77
C THR A 16 -8.85 -10.86 5.79
N ASP A 17 -9.68 -10.12 5.07
CA ASP A 17 -10.61 -10.67 4.09
C ASP A 17 -9.85 -11.22 2.87
N LEU A 18 -8.82 -10.51 2.38
CA LEU A 18 -8.00 -10.95 1.26
C LEU A 18 -7.19 -12.22 1.59
N LYS A 19 -6.67 -12.36 2.82
CA LYS A 19 -5.95 -13.57 3.25
C LYS A 19 -6.79 -14.83 3.06
N ARG A 20 -8.10 -14.76 3.35
CA ARG A 20 -9.01 -15.90 3.20
C ARG A 20 -9.19 -16.34 1.75
N LEU A 21 -8.96 -15.43 0.80
CA LEU A 21 -9.05 -15.67 -0.64
C LEU A 21 -7.70 -16.04 -1.25
N LEU A 22 -6.59 -15.78 -0.54
CA LEU A 22 -5.25 -16.04 -1.01
C LEU A 22 -4.97 -17.55 -0.99
N ARG A 23 -4.63 -18.11 -2.15
CA ARG A 23 -4.10 -19.47 -2.22
C ARG A 23 -2.71 -19.51 -1.58
N LYS A 24 -2.34 -20.64 -0.99
CA LYS A 24 -1.00 -20.86 -0.43
C LYS A 24 0.09 -20.46 -1.43
N GLY A 25 0.99 -19.58 -1.01
CA GLY A 25 2.08 -19.07 -1.85
C GLY A 25 1.64 -17.96 -2.83
N GLY A 26 0.40 -17.47 -2.71
CA GLY A 26 -0.08 -16.30 -3.42
C GLY A 26 0.59 -15.02 -2.92
N THR A 27 0.48 -13.96 -3.70
CA THR A 27 0.96 -12.62 -3.34
C THR A 27 -0.13 -11.61 -3.62
N ILE A 28 -0.41 -10.75 -2.65
CA ILE A 28 -1.30 -9.60 -2.79
C ILE A 28 -0.42 -8.41 -3.15
N MET A 29 -0.69 -7.76 -4.28
CA MET A 29 -0.10 -6.45 -4.58
C MET A 29 -1.06 -5.37 -4.07
N PHE A 30 -0.69 -4.71 -2.99
CA PHE A 30 -1.48 -3.65 -2.37
C PHE A 30 -0.86 -2.29 -2.67
N SER A 31 -1.64 -1.35 -3.19
CA SER A 31 -1.21 0.01 -3.48
C SER A 31 -2.29 1.02 -3.08
N ASN A 32 -1.86 2.20 -2.63
CA ASN A 32 -2.74 3.35 -2.42
C ASN A 32 -1.94 4.65 -2.58
N ASN A 33 -2.65 5.79 -2.66
CA ASN A 33 -2.07 7.12 -2.83
C ASN A 33 -2.40 8.07 -1.66
N LYS A 34 -2.82 7.55 -0.50
CA LYS A 34 -3.12 8.40 0.67
C LYS A 34 -1.80 9.00 1.17
N ARG A 35 -1.72 10.33 1.18
CA ARG A 35 -0.57 11.06 1.72
C ARG A 35 -0.34 10.66 3.18
N GLY A 36 0.88 10.24 3.50
CA GLY A 36 1.26 9.83 4.85
C GLY A 36 0.69 8.48 5.28
N PHE A 37 0.23 7.64 4.34
CA PHE A 37 -0.17 6.27 4.64
C PHE A 37 0.96 5.52 5.36
N ARG A 38 0.59 4.79 6.42
CA ARG A 38 1.48 3.92 7.18
C ARG A 38 0.89 2.52 7.20
N MET A 39 1.67 1.57 6.70
CA MET A 39 1.32 0.16 6.80
C MET A 39 1.36 -0.27 8.28
N ASP A 40 0.35 -1.02 8.71
CA ASP A 40 0.33 -1.64 10.03
C ASP A 40 1.03 -3.00 9.94
N HIS A 41 2.34 -2.99 10.20
CA HIS A 41 3.16 -4.19 10.14
C HIS A 41 2.86 -5.19 11.27
N ASP A 42 2.46 -4.70 12.44
CA ASP A 42 2.13 -5.54 13.59
C ASP A 42 0.80 -6.27 13.35
N GLY A 43 -0.20 -5.56 12.82
CA GLY A 43 -1.47 -6.15 12.39
C GLY A 43 -1.30 -7.19 11.28
N LEU A 44 -0.45 -6.91 10.29
CA LEU A 44 -0.10 -7.91 9.26
C LEU A 44 0.59 -9.14 9.85
N ALA A 45 1.54 -8.95 10.76
CA ALA A 45 2.25 -10.05 11.41
C ALA A 45 1.29 -10.92 12.25
N ALA A 46 0.31 -10.32 12.93
CA ALA A 46 -0.75 -11.04 13.64
C ALA A 46 -1.64 -11.87 12.69
N LEU A 47 -1.84 -11.38 11.46
CA LEU A 47 -2.46 -12.15 10.38
C LEU A 47 -1.50 -13.16 9.74
N GLY A 48 -0.24 -13.28 10.18
CA GLY A 48 0.75 -14.14 9.53
C GLY A 48 1.08 -13.71 8.11
N LEU A 49 0.92 -12.43 7.80
CA LEU A 49 1.28 -11.82 6.52
C LEU A 49 2.52 -10.96 6.68
N LYS A 50 3.28 -10.81 5.59
CA LYS A 50 4.45 -9.92 5.54
C LYS A 50 4.31 -8.96 4.37
N ALA A 51 4.45 -7.66 4.64
CA ALA A 51 4.52 -6.64 3.59
C ALA A 51 5.97 -6.29 3.26
N GLN A 52 6.29 -6.27 1.98
CA GLN A 52 7.51 -5.71 1.42
C GLN A 52 7.17 -4.47 0.59
N GLU A 53 7.68 -3.30 0.98
CA GLU A 53 7.54 -2.09 0.18
C GLU A 53 8.34 -2.20 -1.12
N ILE A 54 7.66 -2.03 -2.25
CA ILE A 54 8.24 -2.04 -3.60
C ILE A 54 7.97 -0.74 -4.38
N SER A 55 7.40 0.27 -3.72
CA SER A 55 7.06 1.60 -4.28
C SER A 55 8.12 2.17 -5.23
N GLN A 56 9.41 2.09 -4.86
CA GLN A 56 10.51 2.63 -5.67
C GLN A 56 10.79 1.84 -6.96
N LYS A 57 10.48 0.53 -6.98
CA LYS A 57 10.72 -0.34 -8.14
C LYS A 57 9.63 -0.20 -9.21
N THR A 58 8.46 0.29 -8.82
CA THR A 58 7.27 0.42 -9.67
C THR A 58 7.05 1.84 -10.17
N LEU A 59 7.96 2.75 -9.85
CA LEU A 59 7.88 4.14 -10.30
C LEU A 59 8.37 4.23 -11.76
N SER A 60 7.46 4.60 -12.67
CA SER A 60 7.82 4.91 -14.05
C SER A 60 8.58 6.23 -14.14
N GLN A 61 9.49 6.31 -15.11
CA GLN A 61 10.32 7.49 -15.37
C GLN A 61 9.51 8.75 -15.69
N ASP A 62 8.32 8.58 -16.30
CA ASP A 62 7.41 9.68 -16.63
C ASP A 62 6.83 10.38 -15.38
N PHE A 63 6.85 9.70 -14.23
CA PHE A 63 6.42 10.24 -12.93
C PHE A 63 7.61 10.57 -12.02
N ALA A 64 8.84 10.54 -12.55
CA ALA A 64 10.00 11.03 -11.83
C ALA A 64 9.84 12.54 -11.57
N PRO A 65 10.28 13.04 -10.41
CA PRO A 65 9.99 14.39 -10.00
C PRO A 65 10.79 15.34 -10.89
N GLN A 66 10.09 16.22 -11.60
CA GLN A 66 10.72 17.34 -12.29
C GLN A 66 10.82 18.53 -11.32
N PRO A 67 12.00 19.18 -11.18
CA PRO A 67 12.17 20.29 -10.24
C PRO A 67 11.24 21.49 -10.47
N SER A 68 10.66 21.59 -11.67
CA SER A 68 9.79 22.69 -12.11
C SER A 68 8.36 22.63 -11.58
N ASP A 69 7.91 21.49 -11.02
CA ASP A 69 6.55 21.34 -10.51
C ASP A 69 6.54 20.79 -9.05
N PRO A 70 6.32 21.68 -8.06
CA PRO A 70 6.24 21.30 -6.65
C PRO A 70 5.11 20.32 -6.32
N GLN A 71 4.02 20.31 -7.09
CA GLN A 71 2.88 19.42 -6.89
C GLN A 71 3.24 18.00 -7.32
N LEU A 72 3.88 17.84 -8.49
CA LEU A 72 4.44 16.55 -8.93
C LEU A 72 5.48 16.00 -7.94
N LEU A 73 6.31 16.87 -7.35
CA LEU A 73 7.27 16.46 -6.32
C LEU A 73 6.59 15.97 -5.03
N ALA A 74 5.49 16.60 -4.62
CA ALA A 74 4.70 16.17 -3.47
C ALA A 74 3.99 14.85 -3.74
N ASP A 75 3.42 14.69 -4.94
CA ASP A 75 2.74 13.46 -5.36
C ASP A 75 3.75 12.31 -5.52
N TYR A 76 4.94 12.58 -6.04
CA TYR A 76 6.08 11.66 -6.05
C TYR A 76 6.46 11.16 -4.65
N ARG A 77 6.57 12.08 -3.67
CA ARG A 77 6.86 11.72 -2.27
C ARG A 77 5.72 10.91 -1.63
N SER A 78 4.51 11.00 -2.17
CA SER A 78 3.33 10.30 -1.69
C SER A 78 3.14 8.89 -2.28
N LEU A 79 3.93 8.48 -3.28
CA LEU A 79 3.92 7.12 -3.86
C LEU A 79 4.39 6.01 -2.90
N LYS A 80 4.43 6.29 -1.60
CA LYS A 80 4.72 5.38 -0.49
C LYS A 80 3.49 4.52 -0.22
N GLY A 81 3.37 3.36 -0.87
CA GLY A 81 2.23 2.49 -0.61
C GLY A 81 2.14 1.20 -1.39
N ILE A 82 3.03 0.94 -2.34
CA ILE A 82 3.01 -0.31 -3.12
C ILE A 82 3.76 -1.38 -2.34
N ASN A 83 3.04 -2.41 -1.93
CA ASN A 83 3.54 -3.50 -1.11
C ASN A 83 3.18 -4.84 -1.74
N ASN A 84 4.16 -5.74 -1.80
CA ASN A 84 3.87 -7.17 -1.94
C ASN A 84 3.57 -7.72 -0.56
N VAL A 85 2.41 -8.32 -0.39
CA VAL A 85 1.99 -8.99 0.84
C VAL A 85 1.90 -10.48 0.59
N THR A 86 2.64 -11.27 1.37
CA THR A 86 2.68 -12.74 1.26
C THR A 86 2.31 -13.39 2.58
N ASP A 87 1.87 -14.65 2.52
CA ASP A 87 1.84 -15.57 3.67
C ASP A 87 3.25 -15.86 4.24
#